data_AF-A0A7V9UBZ3-F1
#
_entry.id   AF-A0A7V9UBZ3-F1
#
_cell.length_a   1.000
_cell.length_b   1.000
_cell.length_c   1.000
_cell.angle_alpha   90.00
_cell.angle_beta   90.00
_cell.angle_gamma   90.00
#
_symmetry.space_group_name_H-M   'P 1'
#
loop_
_entity.id
_entity.type
_entity.pdbx_description
1 polymer ?
#
loop_
_entity_poly.entity_id
_entity_poly.type
_entity_poly.pdbx_seq_one_letter_code
_entity_poly.pdbx_strand_id
1 'polypeptide(L)'
;MSKADGRAVSARQLRMKSETWSRLGGICAMLGGAFWVMKSVAILLTGIQPPLVFEIAPVLFAVGLIGLHARFRGGGGLPAAIGRTLAGASGGLAVLGLVYSPPNSTDESFSPAIFGAFLANIAALILLGIATRLTSAFPTRWSYLPLAMGVSTLPLMAVGGALESISERLLEIPLLVIAIAWIWAGYLIRASQISVPGVARGPTA
;
A
#
# COMPACT_ATOMS: atom_id res chain seq x y z
N MET A 1 -26.54 -13.87 -30.38
CA MET A 1 -25.94 -13.40 -29.12
C MET A 1 -26.73 -12.22 -28.61
N SER A 2 -27.35 -12.36 -27.44
CA SER A 2 -28.18 -11.30 -26.85
C SER A 2 -27.30 -10.21 -26.22
N LYS A 3 -27.77 -8.95 -26.18
CA LYS A 3 -27.11 -7.87 -25.43
C LYS A 3 -26.86 -8.24 -23.95
N ALA A 4 -27.67 -9.16 -23.40
CA ALA A 4 -27.50 -9.70 -22.05
C ALA A 4 -26.22 -10.55 -21.90
N ASP A 5 -25.90 -11.37 -22.89
CA ASP A 5 -24.69 -12.21 -22.89
C ASP A 5 -23.42 -11.34 -22.88
N GLY A 6 -23.42 -10.26 -23.66
CA GLY A 6 -22.30 -9.31 -23.73
C GLY A 6 -22.03 -8.60 -22.39
N ARG A 7 -23.08 -8.20 -21.66
CA ARG A 7 -22.94 -7.56 -20.34
C ARG A 7 -22.40 -8.53 -19.29
N ALA A 8 -22.86 -9.79 -19.31
CA ALA A 8 -22.40 -10.81 -18.39
C ALA A 8 -20.91 -11.13 -18.58
N VAL A 9 -20.46 -11.24 -19.84
CA VAL A 9 -19.03 -11.46 -20.18
C VAL A 9 -18.17 -10.27 -19.71
N SER A 10 -18.62 -9.04 -19.96
CA SER A 10 -17.90 -7.82 -19.53
C SER A 10 -17.76 -7.74 -18.01
N ALA A 11 -18.83 -7.99 -17.26
CA ALA A 11 -18.80 -7.98 -15.80
C ALA A 11 -17.85 -9.06 -15.23
N ARG A 12 -17.83 -10.26 -15.83
CA ARG A 12 -16.91 -11.34 -15.45
C ARG A 12 -15.45 -10.95 -15.70
N GLN A 13 -15.15 -10.34 -16.85
CA GLN A 13 -13.79 -9.88 -17.18
C GLN A 13 -13.30 -8.79 -16.21
N LEU A 14 -14.14 -7.82 -15.88
CA LEU A 14 -13.81 -6.76 -14.91
C LEU A 14 -13.54 -7.34 -13.52
N ARG A 15 -14.33 -8.33 -13.09
CA ARG A 15 -14.13 -9.02 -11.81
C ARG A 15 -12.80 -9.77 -11.77
N MET A 16 -12.45 -10.52 -12.81
CA MET A 16 -11.17 -11.24 -12.88
C MET A 16 -9.99 -10.29 -12.83
N LYS A 17 -10.05 -9.17 -13.58
CA LYS A 17 -9.00 -8.13 -13.55
C LYS A 17 -8.85 -7.53 -12.14
N SER A 18 -9.95 -7.14 -11.50
CA SER A 18 -9.95 -6.60 -10.13
C SER A 18 -9.33 -7.57 -9.12
N GLU A 19 -9.62 -8.87 -9.25
CA GLU A 19 -9.08 -9.91 -8.38
C GLU A 19 -7.56 -10.06 -8.54
N THR A 20 -7.07 -10.12 -9.78
CA THR A 20 -5.63 -10.19 -10.07
C THR A 20 -4.90 -8.96 -9.54
N TRP A 21 -5.43 -7.76 -9.76
CA TRP A 21 -4.83 -6.51 -9.26
C TRP A 21 -4.79 -6.47 -7.73
N SER A 22 -5.85 -6.92 -7.07
CA SER A 22 -5.89 -7.03 -5.62
C SER A 22 -4.83 -8.01 -5.10
N ARG A 23 -4.67 -9.18 -5.73
CA ARG A 23 -3.64 -10.16 -5.33
C ARG A 23 -2.24 -9.62 -5.51
N LEU A 24 -1.97 -9.05 -6.69
CA LEU A 24 -0.66 -8.48 -7.02
C LEU A 24 -0.31 -7.35 -6.05
N GLY A 25 -1.23 -6.41 -5.82
CA GLY A 25 -1.00 -5.32 -4.87
C GLY A 25 -0.79 -5.82 -3.44
N GLY A 26 -1.56 -6.82 -2.98
CA GLY A 26 -1.31 -7.43 -1.68
C GLY A 26 0.10 -8.02 -1.54
N ILE A 27 0.59 -8.71 -2.58
CA ILE A 27 1.95 -9.26 -2.62
C ILE A 27 3.00 -8.14 -2.62
N CYS A 28 2.83 -7.12 -3.46
CA CYS A 28 3.75 -5.99 -3.51
C CYS A 28 3.82 -5.27 -2.15
N ALA A 29 2.69 -5.01 -1.50
CA ALA A 29 2.66 -4.42 -0.16
C ALA A 29 3.42 -5.26 0.87
N MET A 30 3.25 -6.59 0.86
CA MET A 30 3.99 -7.49 1.75
C MET A 30 5.50 -7.47 1.47
N LEU A 31 5.91 -7.51 0.20
CA LEU A 31 7.33 -7.48 -0.17
C LEU A 31 7.99 -6.14 0.15
N GLY A 32 7.31 -5.02 -0.15
CA GLY A 32 7.80 -3.68 0.22
C GLY A 32 7.94 -3.53 1.74
N GLY A 33 6.98 -4.05 2.49
CA GLY A 33 7.03 -4.07 3.95
C GLY A 33 8.18 -4.95 4.46
N ALA A 34 8.38 -6.14 3.88
CA ALA A 34 9.50 -7.02 4.25
C ALA A 34 10.87 -6.38 3.96
N PHE A 35 11.01 -5.68 2.84
CA PHE A 35 12.20 -4.91 2.51
C PHE A 35 12.51 -3.81 3.54
N TRP A 36 11.49 -3.05 3.98
CA TRP A 36 11.65 -2.11 5.09
C TRP A 36 11.90 -2.77 6.45
N VAL A 37 11.33 -3.93 6.75
CA VAL A 37 11.67 -4.66 7.98
C VAL A 37 13.15 -5.05 7.99
N MET A 38 13.63 -5.64 6.89
CA MET A 38 15.04 -5.99 6.75
C MET A 38 15.96 -4.77 6.84
N LYS A 39 15.53 -3.61 6.31
CA LYS A 39 16.20 -2.31 6.51
C LYS A 39 16.45 -2.05 7.98
N SER A 40 15.34 -1.94 8.69
CA SER A 40 15.31 -1.32 9.99
C SER A 40 16.05 -2.22 10.95
N VAL A 41 15.90 -3.54 10.82
CA VAL A 41 16.69 -4.52 11.57
C VAL A 41 18.18 -4.41 11.25
N ALA A 42 18.59 -4.32 9.98
CA ALA A 42 19.99 -4.22 9.61
C ALA A 42 20.65 -2.95 10.17
N ILE A 43 19.99 -1.80 10.06
CA ILE A 43 20.51 -0.51 10.57
C ILE A 43 20.52 -0.50 12.09
N LEU A 44 19.47 -1.02 12.76
CA LEU A 44 19.44 -1.13 14.22
C LEU A 44 20.61 -1.96 14.75
N LEU A 45 20.91 -3.10 14.10
CA LEU A 45 21.97 -4.01 14.54
C LEU A 45 23.37 -3.52 14.19
N THR A 46 23.57 -3.03 12.96
CA THR A 46 24.92 -2.77 12.42
C THR A 46 25.27 -1.28 12.33
N GLY A 47 24.27 -0.41 12.26
CA GLY A 47 24.43 1.00 11.91
C GLY A 47 24.75 1.23 10.43
N ILE A 48 24.82 0.18 9.61
CA ILE A 48 25.13 0.28 8.18
C ILE A 48 23.81 0.26 7.39
N GLN A 49 23.68 1.17 6.43
CA GLN A 49 22.53 1.25 5.52
C GLN A 49 22.67 0.27 4.34
N PRO A 50 21.78 -0.73 4.18
CA PRO A 50 21.82 -1.62 3.02
C PRO A 50 21.49 -0.88 1.70
N PRO A 51 22.23 -1.10 0.60
CA PRO A 51 21.92 -0.44 -0.67
C PRO A 51 20.66 -1.03 -1.34
N LEU A 52 20.00 -0.23 -2.20
CA LEU A 52 18.90 -0.59 -3.13
C LEU A 52 17.56 -1.09 -2.56
N VAL A 53 17.55 -1.80 -1.44
CA VAL A 53 16.34 -2.48 -0.92
C VAL A 53 15.24 -1.48 -0.53
N PHE A 54 15.59 -0.20 -0.31
CA PHE A 54 14.69 0.82 0.24
C PHE A 54 14.02 1.70 -0.79
N GLU A 55 14.66 1.88 -1.93
CA GLU A 55 14.17 2.76 -2.97
C GLU A 55 13.07 2.07 -3.80
N ILE A 56 13.08 0.73 -3.82
CA ILE A 56 12.06 -0.09 -4.49
C ILE A 56 10.78 -0.18 -3.66
N ALA A 57 10.86 -0.13 -2.33
CA ALA A 57 9.70 -0.30 -1.45
C ALA A 57 8.57 0.73 -1.72
N PRO A 58 8.83 2.04 -1.90
CA PRO A 58 7.81 3.01 -2.30
C PRO A 58 7.06 2.64 -3.58
N VAL A 59 7.74 2.08 -4.59
CA VAL A 59 7.11 1.59 -5.83
C VAL A 59 6.16 0.43 -5.52
N LEU A 60 6.61 -0.52 -4.69
CA LEU A 60 5.80 -1.66 -4.27
C LEU A 60 4.58 -1.24 -3.45
N PHE A 61 4.71 -0.23 -2.58
CA PHE A 61 3.59 0.34 -1.83
C PHE A 61 2.56 1.01 -2.73
N ALA A 62 3.00 1.75 -3.76
CA ALA A 62 2.11 2.33 -4.76
C ALA A 62 1.28 1.24 -5.47
N VAL A 63 1.91 0.14 -5.89
CA VAL A 63 1.20 -1.02 -6.46
C VAL A 63 0.26 -1.65 -5.43
N GLY A 64 0.68 -1.71 -4.16
CA GLY A 64 -0.15 -2.13 -3.03
C GLY A 64 -1.44 -1.33 -2.89
N LEU A 65 -1.36 0.00 -3.00
CA LEU A 65 -2.51 0.89 -2.94
C LEU A 65 -3.42 0.79 -4.17
N ILE A 66 -2.86 0.54 -5.35
CA ILE A 66 -3.64 0.22 -6.54
C ILE A 66 -4.43 -1.09 -6.32
N GLY A 67 -3.80 -2.10 -5.72
CA GLY A 67 -4.48 -3.35 -5.34
C GLY A 67 -5.56 -3.14 -4.27
N LEU A 68 -5.33 -2.25 -3.30
CA LEU A 68 -6.34 -1.84 -2.33
C LEU A 68 -7.54 -1.17 -3.04
N HIS A 69 -7.30 -0.22 -3.94
CA HIS A 69 -8.36 0.40 -4.72
C HIS A 69 -9.16 -0.61 -5.55
N ALA A 70 -8.49 -1.62 -6.12
CA ALA A 70 -9.14 -2.67 -6.91
C ALA A 70 -10.21 -3.45 -6.10
N ARG A 71 -10.15 -3.42 -4.76
CA ARG A 71 -11.15 -4.04 -3.87
C ARG A 71 -12.50 -3.33 -3.88
N PHE A 72 -12.56 -2.05 -4.23
CA PHE A 72 -13.81 -1.29 -4.16
C PHE A 72 -14.80 -1.65 -5.27
N ARG A 73 -14.38 -2.38 -6.32
CA ARG A 73 -15.25 -2.85 -7.44
C ARG A 73 -16.13 -1.73 -8.04
N GLY A 74 -15.62 -0.50 -8.09
CA GLY A 74 -16.35 0.68 -8.57
C GLY A 74 -17.11 1.48 -7.50
N GLY A 75 -17.11 1.02 -6.25
CA GLY A 75 -17.53 1.79 -5.08
C GLY A 75 -16.46 2.75 -4.55
N GLY A 76 -16.81 3.52 -3.51
CA GLY A 76 -15.85 4.36 -2.77
C GLY A 76 -15.77 5.81 -3.22
N GLY A 77 -16.48 6.17 -4.29
CA GLY A 77 -16.72 7.56 -4.71
C GLY A 77 -15.44 8.37 -4.95
N LEU A 78 -15.53 9.67 -4.68
CA LEU A 78 -14.45 10.62 -4.89
C LEU A 78 -13.16 10.27 -4.10
N PRO A 79 -13.21 9.87 -2.81
CA PRO A 79 -12.00 9.48 -2.07
C PRO A 79 -11.24 8.33 -2.73
N ALA A 80 -11.94 7.31 -3.22
CA ALA A 80 -11.32 6.19 -3.93
C ALA A 80 -10.62 6.64 -5.21
N ALA A 81 -11.28 7.48 -6.00
CA ALA A 81 -10.74 7.99 -7.25
C ALA A 81 -9.47 8.83 -7.04
N ILE A 82 -9.49 9.78 -6.10
CA ILE A 82 -8.33 10.62 -5.77
C ILE A 82 -7.22 9.75 -5.17
N GLY A 83 -7.54 8.86 -4.23
CA GLY A 83 -6.58 7.95 -3.62
C GLY A 83 -5.86 7.06 -4.65
N ARG A 84 -6.57 6.57 -5.68
CA ARG A 84 -5.96 5.84 -6.79
C ARG A 84 -4.99 6.69 -7.59
N THR A 85 -5.38 7.92 -7.91
CA THR A 85 -4.52 8.85 -8.67
C THR A 85 -3.25 9.17 -7.88
N LEU A 86 -3.37 9.41 -6.57
CA LEU A 86 -2.23 9.66 -5.70
C LEU A 86 -1.33 8.42 -5.56
N ALA A 87 -1.89 7.21 -5.49
CA ALA A 87 -1.11 5.98 -5.53
C ALA A 87 -0.30 5.86 -6.84
N GLY A 88 -0.93 6.16 -7.99
CA GLY A 88 -0.23 6.20 -9.28
C GLY A 88 0.87 7.26 -9.34
N ALA A 89 0.58 8.48 -8.87
CA ALA A 89 1.56 9.57 -8.79
C ALA A 89 2.74 9.21 -7.87
N SER A 90 2.46 8.57 -6.73
CA SER A 90 3.48 8.07 -5.81
C SER A 90 4.41 7.08 -6.50
N GLY A 91 3.86 6.10 -7.23
CA GLY A 91 4.66 5.15 -8.00
C GLY A 91 5.53 5.83 -9.05
N GLY A 92 4.98 6.80 -9.79
CA GLY A 92 5.74 7.59 -10.76
C GLY A 92 6.89 8.38 -10.12
N LEU A 93 6.63 9.07 -9.02
CA LEU A 93 7.64 9.82 -8.26
C LEU A 93 8.72 8.91 -7.67
N ALA A 94 8.35 7.72 -7.18
CA ALA A 94 9.31 6.75 -6.67
C ALA A 94 10.24 6.23 -7.78
N VAL A 95 9.70 5.93 -8.97
CA VAL A 95 10.50 5.55 -10.14
C VAL A 95 11.41 6.69 -10.60
N LEU A 96 10.91 7.93 -10.61
CA LEU A 96 11.75 9.10 -10.92
C LEU A 96 12.89 9.26 -9.89
N GLY A 97 12.59 9.09 -8.60
CA GLY A 97 13.60 9.11 -7.54
C GLY A 97 14.69 8.07 -7.76
N LEU A 98 14.31 6.82 -8.05
CA LEU A 98 15.23 5.72 -8.38
C LEU A 98 16.14 6.02 -9.59
N VAL A 99 15.60 6.66 -10.62
CA VAL A 99 16.33 6.97 -11.85
C VAL A 99 17.32 8.13 -11.66
N TYR A 100 16.91 9.17 -10.93
CA TYR A 100 17.67 10.42 -10.80
C TYR A 100 18.50 10.55 -9.51
N SER A 101 18.26 9.70 -8.50
CA SER A 101 19.05 9.59 -7.28
C SER A 101 19.57 8.16 -7.16
N PRO A 102 20.51 7.73 -8.01
CA PRO A 102 20.99 6.36 -7.99
C PRO A 102 21.69 6.05 -6.65
N PRO A 103 21.53 4.82 -6.12
CA PRO A 103 21.91 4.41 -4.76
C PRO A 103 23.41 4.48 -4.41
N ASN A 104 24.25 4.94 -5.33
CA ASN A 104 25.70 5.08 -5.17
C ASN A 104 26.18 6.53 -5.25
N SER A 105 25.27 7.53 -5.32
CA SER A 105 25.69 8.92 -5.17
C SER A 105 26.18 9.12 -3.74
N THR A 106 27.44 9.49 -3.58
CA THR A 106 28.09 9.77 -2.29
C THR A 106 27.46 10.95 -1.54
N ASP A 107 26.61 11.71 -2.22
CA ASP A 107 25.80 12.73 -1.59
C ASP A 107 24.53 12.07 -1.06
N GLU A 108 24.38 12.01 0.27
CA GLU A 108 23.14 11.73 1.00
C GLU A 108 22.10 12.85 0.78
N SER A 109 21.93 13.26 -0.46
CA SER A 109 21.04 14.35 -0.83
C SER A 109 19.61 13.85 -0.74
N PHE A 110 18.84 14.50 0.13
CA PHE A 110 17.39 14.43 0.16
C PHE A 110 16.82 14.45 -1.27
N SER A 111 16.16 13.36 -1.69
CA SER A 111 15.52 13.28 -3.00
C SER A 111 14.08 13.80 -2.90
N PRO A 112 13.76 14.98 -3.50
CA PRO A 112 12.41 15.54 -3.41
C PRO A 112 11.36 14.63 -4.05
N ALA A 113 11.76 13.84 -5.05
CA ALA A 113 10.90 12.86 -5.72
C ALA A 113 10.52 11.71 -4.77
N ILE A 114 11.48 11.13 -4.04
CA ILE A 114 11.21 10.06 -3.06
C ILE A 114 10.34 10.60 -1.92
N PHE A 115 10.65 11.80 -1.41
CA PHE A 115 9.83 12.44 -0.38
C PHE A 115 8.40 12.72 -0.86
N GLY A 116 8.24 13.24 -2.07
CA GLY A 116 6.94 13.44 -2.69
C GLY A 116 6.17 12.12 -2.87
N ALA A 117 6.86 11.04 -3.25
CA ALA A 117 6.26 9.71 -3.34
C ALA A 117 5.75 9.22 -1.98
N PHE A 118 6.51 9.45 -0.91
CA PHE A 118 6.12 9.10 0.45
C PHE A 118 4.86 9.88 0.91
N LEU A 119 4.82 11.19 0.70
CA LEU A 119 3.64 12.01 1.01
C LEU A 119 2.41 11.59 0.19
N ALA A 120 2.59 11.31 -1.10
CA ALA A 120 1.51 10.83 -1.96
C ALA A 120 0.99 9.46 -1.50
N ASN A 121 1.87 8.55 -1.04
CA ASN A 121 1.48 7.27 -0.45
C ASN A 121 0.66 7.46 0.84
N ILE A 122 1.06 8.37 1.72
CA ILE A 122 0.29 8.68 2.94
C ILE A 122 -1.09 9.22 2.60
N ALA A 123 -1.16 10.22 1.72
CA ALA A 123 -2.44 10.80 1.30
C ALA A 123 -3.34 9.76 0.61
N ALA A 124 -2.77 8.89 -0.23
CA ALA A 124 -3.48 7.78 -0.84
C ALA A 124 -4.00 6.77 0.21
N LEU A 125 -3.19 6.39 1.21
CA LEU A 125 -3.61 5.52 2.32
C LEU A 125 -4.80 6.11 3.09
N ILE A 126 -4.76 7.41 3.40
CA ILE A 126 -5.83 8.10 4.12
C ILE A 126 -7.12 8.05 3.28
N LEU A 127 -7.07 8.46 2.02
CA LEU A 127 -8.26 8.53 1.16
C LEU A 127 -8.83 7.14 0.84
N LEU A 128 -7.97 6.17 0.53
CA LEU A 128 -8.38 4.78 0.31
C LEU A 128 -8.86 4.14 1.62
N GLY A 129 -8.33 4.53 2.78
CA GLY A 129 -8.82 4.12 4.09
C GLY A 129 -10.23 4.64 4.38
N ILE A 130 -10.50 5.91 4.06
CA ILE A 130 -11.86 6.47 4.12
C ILE A 130 -12.79 5.69 3.18
N ALA A 131 -12.39 5.46 1.93
CA ALA A 131 -13.19 4.68 0.98
C ALA A 131 -13.44 3.23 1.45
N THR A 132 -12.46 2.61 2.10
CA THR A 132 -12.57 1.26 2.68
C THR A 132 -13.67 1.22 3.74
N ARG A 133 -13.74 2.24 4.60
CA ARG A 133 -14.81 2.36 5.61
C ARG A 133 -16.19 2.55 4.98
N LEU A 134 -16.26 3.32 3.89
CA LEU A 134 -17.53 3.60 3.20
C LEU A 134 -18.07 2.42 2.39
N THR A 135 -17.22 1.46 1.99
CA THR A 135 -17.58 0.41 1.03
C THR A 135 -17.62 -1.01 1.62
N SER A 136 -17.32 -1.17 2.90
CA SER A 136 -17.17 -2.50 3.54
C SER A 136 -16.21 -3.42 2.78
N ALA A 137 -15.18 -2.86 2.13
CA ALA A 137 -14.23 -3.62 1.31
C ALA A 137 -13.37 -4.61 2.12
N PHE A 138 -13.28 -4.36 3.44
CA PHE A 138 -12.70 -5.25 4.44
C PHE A 138 -13.71 -5.61 5.53
N PRO A 139 -13.48 -6.74 6.24
CA PRO A 139 -14.20 -7.04 7.47
C PRO A 139 -14.17 -5.86 8.45
N THR A 140 -15.26 -5.64 9.19
CA THR A 140 -15.45 -4.46 10.07
C THR A 140 -14.27 -4.20 11.01
N ARG A 141 -13.66 -5.25 11.57
CA ARG A 141 -12.49 -5.16 12.46
C ARG A 141 -11.21 -4.59 11.80
N TRP A 142 -11.11 -4.64 10.48
CA TRP A 142 -9.92 -4.25 9.71
C TRP A 142 -10.16 -3.06 8.78
N SER A 143 -11.40 -2.55 8.69
CA SER A 143 -11.75 -1.47 7.75
C SER A 143 -11.02 -0.15 8.05
N TYR A 144 -10.60 0.05 9.30
CA TYR A 144 -9.86 1.23 9.75
C TYR A 144 -8.35 1.15 9.47
N LEU A 145 -7.80 -0.03 9.17
CA LEU A 145 -6.36 -0.21 9.11
C LEU A 145 -5.67 0.74 8.12
N PRO A 146 -6.09 0.88 6.85
CA PRO A 146 -5.37 1.76 5.92
C PRO A 146 -5.42 3.23 6.36
N LEU A 147 -6.54 3.65 6.97
CA LEU A 147 -6.69 4.99 7.51
C LEU A 147 -5.78 5.21 8.73
N ALA A 148 -5.77 4.25 9.67
CA ALA A 148 -4.92 4.30 10.85
C ALA A 148 -3.45 4.34 10.46
N MET A 149 -3.02 3.55 9.48
CA MET A 149 -1.68 3.62 8.90
C MET A 149 -1.37 5.02 8.38
N GLY A 150 -2.19 5.55 7.46
CA GLY A 150 -1.96 6.86 6.88
C GLY A 150 -1.88 8.00 7.91
N VAL A 151 -2.81 8.02 8.88
CA VAL A 151 -2.85 9.05 9.93
C VAL A 151 -1.70 8.91 10.93
N SER A 152 -1.34 7.69 11.31
CA SER A 152 -0.28 7.44 12.31
C SER A 152 1.13 7.58 11.75
N THR A 153 1.33 7.48 10.43
CA THR A 153 2.66 7.64 9.82
C THR A 153 3.29 8.97 10.20
N LEU A 154 2.58 10.11 10.10
CA LEU A 154 3.19 11.42 10.41
C LEU A 154 3.62 11.56 11.88
N PRO A 155 2.76 11.25 12.89
CA PRO A 155 3.19 11.20 14.28
C PRO A 155 4.34 10.22 14.54
N LEU A 156 4.32 9.04 13.93
CA LEU A 156 5.39 8.05 14.06
C LEU A 156 6.72 8.59 13.50
N MET A 157 6.68 9.29 12.36
CA MET A 157 7.88 9.92 11.80
C MET A 157 8.38 11.08 12.67
N ALA A 158 7.49 11.86 13.29
CA ALA A 158 7.88 12.90 14.23
C ALA A 158 8.56 12.32 15.49
N VAL A 159 8.02 11.21 16.03
CA VAL A 159 8.67 10.45 17.10
C VAL A 159 10.02 9.91 16.64
N GLY A 160 10.11 9.43 15.39
CA GLY A 160 11.36 8.99 14.78
C GLY A 160 12.42 10.08 14.73
N GLY A 161 12.08 11.29 14.30
CA GLY A 161 13.00 12.43 14.29
C GLY A 161 13.41 12.86 15.71
N ALA A 162 12.52 12.75 16.70
CA ALA A 162 12.90 12.97 18.10
C ALA A 162 13.88 11.90 18.60
N LEU A 163 13.66 10.63 18.26
CA LEU A 163 14.53 9.51 18.61
C LEU A 163 15.91 9.60 17.91
N GLU A 164 15.93 10.08 16.67
CA GLU A 164 17.16 10.34 15.89
C GLU A 164 18.12 11.26 16.63
N SER A 165 17.59 12.26 17.36
CA SER A 165 18.41 13.18 18.18
C SER A 165 19.16 12.49 19.34
N ILE A 166 18.74 11.29 19.74
CA ILE A 166 19.40 10.46 20.74
C ILE A 166 20.39 9.51 20.06
N SER A 167 19.95 8.87 18.99
CA SER A 167 20.79 8.03 18.13
C SER A 167 20.11 7.88 16.77
N GLU A 168 20.87 8.12 15.71
CA GLU A 168 20.41 7.98 14.31
C GLU A 168 19.71 6.64 14.05
N ARG A 169 20.17 5.56 14.71
CA ARG A 169 19.61 4.22 14.58
C ARG A 169 18.16 4.11 15.06
N LEU A 170 17.73 4.94 16.01
CA LEU A 170 16.42 4.83 16.62
C LEU A 170 15.28 5.34 15.71
N LEU A 171 15.59 6.11 14.67
CA LEU A 171 14.66 6.47 13.59
C LEU A 171 14.03 5.23 12.93
N GLU A 172 14.76 4.11 12.95
CA GLU A 172 14.32 2.85 12.35
C GLU A 172 13.20 2.14 13.14
N ILE A 173 12.98 2.49 14.42
CA ILE A 173 11.92 1.87 15.22
C ILE A 173 10.53 2.23 14.65
N PRO A 174 10.17 3.52 14.44
CA PRO A 174 8.93 3.88 13.76
C PRO A 174 8.81 3.31 12.34
N LEU A 175 9.91 3.29 11.57
CA LEU A 175 9.91 2.73 10.22
C LEU A 175 9.59 1.23 10.24
N LEU A 176 10.15 0.48 11.19
CA LEU A 176 9.85 -0.94 11.38
C LEU A 176 8.36 -1.16 11.68
N VAL A 177 7.76 -0.33 12.53
CA VAL A 177 6.32 -0.41 12.84
C VAL A 177 5.48 -0.17 11.60
N ILE A 178 5.80 0.87 10.81
CA ILE A 178 5.11 1.16 9.55
C ILE A 178 5.28 0.01 8.55
N ALA A 179 6.47 -0.58 8.48
CA ALA A 179 6.78 -1.71 7.60
C ALA A 179 5.94 -2.95 7.92
N ILE A 180 5.84 -3.29 9.22
CA ILE A 180 4.97 -4.39 9.69
C ILE A 180 3.51 -4.10 9.35
N ALA A 181 3.05 -2.86 9.50
CA ALA A 181 1.69 -2.47 9.14
C ALA A 181 1.42 -2.67 7.64
N TRP A 182 2.39 -2.39 6.77
CA TRP A 182 2.29 -2.68 5.33
C TRP A 182 2.21 -4.17 5.02
N ILE A 183 2.99 -5.01 5.71
CA ILE A 183 2.87 -6.48 5.59
C ILE A 183 1.46 -6.92 5.96
N TRP A 184 0.93 -6.40 7.08
CA TRP A 184 -0.41 -6.72 7.55
C TRP A 184 -1.51 -6.26 6.59
N ALA A 185 -1.39 -5.04 6.05
CA ALA A 185 -2.30 -4.52 5.03
C ALA A 185 -2.26 -5.37 3.75
N GLY A 186 -1.07 -5.72 3.27
CA GLY A 186 -0.89 -6.59 2.10
C GLY A 186 -1.54 -7.97 2.29
N TYR A 187 -1.38 -8.55 3.47
CA TYR A 187 -2.08 -9.79 3.84
C TYR A 187 -3.60 -9.63 3.76
N LEU A 188 -4.18 -8.55 4.31
CA LEU A 188 -5.63 -8.33 4.29
C LEU A 188 -6.20 -8.04 2.90
N ILE A 189 -5.45 -7.29 2.08
CA ILE A 189 -5.77 -7.07 0.66
C ILE A 189 -5.89 -8.43 -0.06
N ARG A 190 -5.04 -9.39 0.28
CA ARG A 190 -5.03 -10.75 -0.29
C ARG A 190 -6.08 -11.68 0.33
N ALA A 191 -6.19 -11.75 1.65
CA ALA A 191 -6.95 -12.75 2.41
C ALA A 191 -8.48 -12.56 2.31
N SER A 192 -8.95 -11.34 2.06
CA SER A 192 -10.38 -11.00 1.99
C SER A 192 -11.08 -11.49 0.71
N GLN A 193 -10.56 -12.54 0.07
CA GLN A 193 -11.12 -13.24 -1.09
C GLN A 193 -11.81 -14.57 -0.73
N ILE A 194 -11.72 -15.02 0.53
CA ILE A 194 -12.09 -16.40 0.92
C ILE A 194 -13.59 -16.60 1.28
N SER A 195 -14.41 -15.56 1.34
CA SER A 195 -15.82 -15.73 1.72
C SER A 195 -16.77 -15.46 0.56
N VAL A 196 -17.16 -16.55 -0.13
CA VAL A 196 -18.48 -16.65 -0.78
C VAL A 196 -19.32 -17.68 -0.01
N PRO A 197 -19.86 -17.36 1.18
CA PRO A 197 -21.04 -18.04 1.69
C PRO A 197 -22.22 -17.48 0.89
N GLY A 198 -22.57 -18.14 -0.22
CA GLY A 198 -23.61 -17.61 -1.10
C GLY A 198 -23.64 -18.11 -2.53
N VAL A 199 -23.03 -19.26 -2.85
CA VAL A 199 -23.70 -20.11 -3.87
C VAL A 199 -24.99 -20.55 -3.20
N ALA A 200 -26.04 -19.76 -3.43
CA ALA A 200 -27.39 -20.10 -3.03
C ALA A 200 -27.65 -21.53 -3.50
N ARG A 201 -27.93 -22.44 -2.56
CA ARG A 201 -28.67 -23.64 -2.90
C ARG A 201 -29.91 -23.14 -3.63
N GLY A 202 -30.05 -23.53 -4.90
CA GLY A 202 -31.26 -23.25 -5.66
C GLY A 202 -32.48 -23.73 -4.88
N PRO A 203 -33.67 -23.19 -5.18
CA PRO A 203 -34.90 -23.63 -4.53
C PRO A 203 -34.96 -25.16 -4.57
N THR A 204 -35.02 -25.77 -3.39
CA THR A 204 -35.34 -27.19 -3.28
C THR A 204 -36.79 -27.31 -3.72
N ALA A 205 -36.99 -28.01 -4.84
CA ALA A 205 -38.29 -28.38 -5.37
C ALA A 205 -38.98 -29.37 -4.42
#